data_AF-A0A1G2E0S3-F1
#
_entry.id   AF-A0A1G2E0S3-F1
#
_cell.length_a   1.000
_cell.length_b   1.000
_cell.length_c   1.000
_cell.angle_alpha   90.00
_cell.angle_beta   90.00
_cell.angle_gamma   90.00
#
_symmetry.space_group_name_H-M   'P 1'
#
loop_
_entity.id
_entity.type
_entity.pdbx_description
1 polymer ?
#
loop_
_entity_poly.entity_id
_entity_poly.type
_entity_poly.pdbx_seq_one_letter_code
_entity_poly.pdbx_strand_id
1 'polypeptide(L)'
;MKITESKNLKWDKMPWLESGEEIEKFSPEQCTLEKSERVDEKITLSFRNGSQAMILGKNIDGDREIDLIEKKINDCLGKSYEEILNINI
;
A
#
# COMPACT_ATOMS: atom_id res chain seq x y z
N MET A 1 -5.91 8.93 -11.70
CA MET A 1 -6.92 8.40 -10.75
C MET A 1 -6.19 8.10 -9.45
N LYS A 2 -6.78 8.14 -8.26
CA LYS A 2 -6.07 7.72 -7.02
C LYS A 2 -6.24 6.24 -6.73
N ILE A 3 -5.37 5.66 -5.89
CA ILE A 3 -5.52 4.29 -5.39
C ILE A 3 -6.88 4.13 -4.70
N THR A 4 -7.26 5.10 -3.87
CA THR A 4 -8.53 5.13 -3.12
C THR A 4 -9.78 5.23 -3.99
N GLU A 5 -9.62 5.66 -5.25
CA GLU A 5 -10.71 5.85 -6.20
C GLU A 5 -10.85 4.67 -7.18
N SER A 6 -9.86 3.76 -7.22
CA SER A 6 -9.88 2.65 -8.14
C SER A 6 -10.91 1.59 -7.73
N LYS A 7 -11.75 1.20 -8.69
CA LYS A 7 -12.62 0.03 -8.56
C LYS A 7 -11.88 -1.29 -8.80
N ASN A 8 -10.71 -1.23 -9.43
CA ASN A 8 -9.92 -2.40 -9.82
C ASN A 8 -8.94 -2.83 -8.73
N LEU A 9 -8.73 -2.01 -7.70
CA LEU A 9 -7.84 -2.30 -6.58
C LEU A 9 -8.61 -2.67 -5.31
N LYS A 10 -8.00 -3.52 -4.49
CA LYS A 10 -8.29 -3.69 -3.06
C LYS A 10 -7.08 -3.18 -2.29
N TRP A 11 -7.29 -2.44 -1.21
CA TRP A 11 -6.20 -1.99 -0.35
C TRP A 11 -6.62 -2.01 1.10
N ASP A 12 -5.63 -2.06 1.99
CA ASP A 12 -5.85 -1.94 3.42
C ASP A 12 -6.11 -0.48 3.78
N LYS A 13 -7.24 -0.19 4.43
CA LYS A 13 -7.56 1.19 4.85
C LYS A 13 -6.65 1.68 5.98
N MET A 14 -6.13 0.75 6.79
CA MET A 14 -5.24 1.04 7.90
C MET A 14 -4.09 0.03 7.86
N PRO A 15 -2.83 0.50 7.98
CA PRO A 15 -1.71 -0.39 8.21
C PRO A 15 -1.89 -1.18 9.49
N TRP A 16 -1.30 -2.36 9.53
CA TRP A 16 -1.47 -3.32 10.60
C TRP A 16 -0.15 -4.01 10.96
N LEU A 17 -0.04 -4.43 12.22
CA LEU A 17 1.05 -5.25 12.72
C LEU A 17 0.44 -6.46 13.42
N GLU A 18 0.79 -7.65 12.96
CA GLU A 18 0.43 -8.90 13.63
C GLU A 18 1.45 -9.17 14.75
N SER A 19 0.95 -9.26 15.98
CA SER A 19 1.75 -9.60 17.15
C SER A 19 1.07 -10.73 17.92
N GLY A 20 1.39 -11.97 17.55
CA GLY A 20 0.73 -13.16 18.09
C GLY A 20 -0.70 -13.30 17.57
N GLU A 21 -1.68 -13.29 18.46
CA GLU A 21 -3.11 -13.35 18.11
C GLU A 21 -3.75 -11.96 17.96
N GLU A 22 -3.01 -10.89 18.27
CA GLU A 22 -3.51 -9.51 18.20
C GLU A 22 -3.07 -8.82 16.92
N ILE A 23 -3.99 -8.02 16.34
CA ILE A 23 -3.72 -7.15 15.20
C ILE A 23 -3.82 -5.71 15.69
N GLU A 24 -2.67 -5.04 15.77
CA GLU A 24 -2.60 -3.61 16.01
C GLU A 24 -2.82 -2.86 14.69
N LYS A 25 -3.60 -1.77 14.73
CA LYS A 25 -3.86 -0.92 13.56
C LYS A 25 -3.34 0.48 13.79
N PHE A 26 -2.78 1.08 12.75
CA PHE A 26 -2.16 2.39 12.80
C PHE A 26 -2.86 3.37 11.87
N SER A 27 -2.83 4.64 12.22
CA SER A 27 -3.32 5.68 11.31
C SER A 27 -2.39 5.81 10.09
N PRO A 28 -2.92 5.95 8.86
CA PRO A 28 -2.12 6.09 7.64
C PRO A 28 -1.09 7.21 7.69
N GLU A 29 -1.40 8.36 8.30
CA GLU A 29 -0.49 9.50 8.43
C GLU A 29 0.73 9.21 9.33
N GLN A 30 0.64 8.22 10.22
CA GLN A 30 1.72 7.84 11.14
C GLN A 30 2.66 6.77 10.56
N CYS A 31 2.35 6.23 9.38
CA CYS A 31 3.05 5.10 8.79
C CYS A 31 3.95 5.57 7.63
N THR A 32 5.23 5.78 7.90
CA THR A 32 6.21 6.20 6.91
C THR A 32 6.78 5.00 6.14
N LEU A 33 6.70 5.03 4.81
CA LEU A 33 7.17 3.95 3.95
C LEU A 33 8.68 3.75 4.09
N GLU A 34 9.06 2.50 4.39
CA GLU A 34 10.45 2.07 4.47
C GLU A 34 10.85 1.22 3.27
N LYS A 35 9.99 0.29 2.87
CA LYS A 35 10.21 -0.59 1.72
C LYS A 35 8.89 -1.05 1.13
N SER A 36 8.96 -1.51 -0.11
CA SER A 36 7.85 -2.14 -0.82
C SER A 36 8.32 -3.39 -1.51
N GLU A 37 7.45 -4.39 -1.58
CA GLU A 37 7.69 -5.64 -2.29
C GLU A 37 6.48 -5.97 -3.14
N ARG A 38 6.72 -6.32 -4.41
CA ARG A 38 5.70 -6.82 -5.31
C ARG A 38 5.78 -8.33 -5.43
N VAL A 39 4.64 -9.00 -5.31
CA VAL A 39 4.46 -10.41 -5.63
C VAL A 39 3.19 -10.53 -6.46
N ASP A 40 3.34 -10.91 -7.73
CA ASP A 40 2.25 -11.04 -8.71
C ASP A 40 1.37 -9.78 -8.79
N GLU A 41 0.07 -9.89 -8.51
CA GLU A 41 -0.92 -8.81 -8.49
C GLU A 41 -0.94 -7.99 -7.19
N LYS A 42 0.00 -8.22 -6.27
CA LYS A 42 0.01 -7.63 -4.93
C LYS A 42 1.27 -6.81 -4.69
N ILE A 43 1.11 -5.66 -4.03
CA ILE A 43 2.19 -4.89 -3.42
C ILE A 43 2.00 -4.90 -1.90
N THR A 44 3.04 -5.29 -1.19
CA THR A 44 3.16 -5.13 0.27
C THR A 44 4.02 -3.92 0.56
N LEU A 45 3.50 -3.01 1.39
CA LEU A 45 4.21 -1.86 1.91
C LEU A 45 4.62 -2.17 3.35
N SER A 46 5.89 -1.99 3.69
CA SER A 46 6.35 -2.05 5.08
C SER A 46 6.78 -0.66 5.55
N PHE A 47 6.39 -0.32 6.76
CA PHE A 47 6.57 1.00 7.34
C PHE A 47 7.59 0.96 8.48
N ARG A 48 8.22 2.11 8.76
CA ARG A 48 9.27 2.23 9.80
C ARG A 48 8.82 1.86 11.22
N ASN A 49 7.52 1.94 11.50
CA ASN A 49 6.94 1.53 12.78
C ASN A 49 6.71 0.00 12.86
N GLY A 50 7.18 -0.78 11.88
CA GLY A 50 7.02 -2.22 11.81
C GLY A 50 5.70 -2.68 11.20
N SER A 51 4.70 -1.78 11.07
CA SER A 51 3.43 -2.12 10.44
C SER A 51 3.56 -2.35 8.93
N GLN A 52 2.54 -2.94 8.34
CA GLN A 52 2.44 -3.18 6.91
C GLN A 52 1.04 -2.89 6.36
N ALA A 53 0.94 -2.69 5.04
CA ALA A 53 -0.32 -2.57 4.33
C ALA A 53 -0.21 -3.21 2.95
N MET A 54 -1.33 -3.67 2.41
CA MET A 54 -1.39 -4.32 1.11
C MET A 54 -2.22 -3.53 0.10
N ILE A 55 -1.80 -3.59 -1.16
CA ILE A 55 -2.57 -3.16 -2.33
C ILE A 55 -2.60 -4.34 -3.31
N LEU A 56 -3.77 -4.68 -3.84
CA LEU A 56 -4.03 -5.88 -4.63
C LEU A 56 -4.87 -5.55 -5.87
N GLY A 57 -4.43 -6.02 -7.04
CA GLY A 57 -5.24 -6.05 -8.27
C GLY A 57 -6.38 -7.06 -8.18
N LYS A 58 -7.61 -6.64 -8.50
CA LYS A 58 -8.80 -7.54 -8.49
C LYS A 58 -9.06 -8.20 -9.84
N ASN A 59 -8.46 -7.70 -10.91
CA ASN A 59 -8.68 -8.10 -12.29
C ASN A 59 -7.50 -7.63 -13.15
N ILE A 60 -7.51 -7.97 -14.44
CA ILE A 60 -6.42 -7.64 -15.38
C ILE A 60 -6.13 -6.13 -15.50
N ASP A 61 -7.12 -5.27 -15.30
CA ASP A 61 -6.90 -3.82 -15.28
C ASP A 61 -6.29 -3.37 -13.93
N GLY A 62 -6.64 -4.05 -12.83
CA GLY A 62 -6.00 -3.89 -11.53
C GLY A 62 -4.52 -4.27 -11.58
N ASP A 63 -4.16 -5.32 -12.30
CA ASP A 63 -2.75 -5.73 -12.45
C ASP A 63 -1.93 -4.66 -13.18
N ARG A 64 -2.52 -4.03 -14.20
CA ARG A 64 -1.91 -2.88 -14.90
C ARG A 64 -1.77 -1.66 -13.99
N GLU A 65 -2.74 -1.43 -13.11
CA GLU A 65 -2.66 -0.36 -12.11
C GLU A 65 -1.56 -0.67 -11.08
N ILE A 66 -1.38 -1.93 -10.67
CA ILE A 66 -0.28 -2.38 -9.82
C ILE A 66 1.08 -2.11 -10.47
N ASP A 67 1.26 -2.37 -11.78
CA ASP A 67 2.48 -2.02 -12.52
C ASP A 67 2.80 -0.52 -12.44
N LEU A 68 1.78 0.33 -12.48
CA LEU A 68 1.93 1.79 -12.39
C LEU A 68 2.26 2.23 -10.95
N ILE A 69 1.64 1.60 -9.96
CA ILE A 69 1.88 1.88 -8.54
C ILE A 69 3.31 1.50 -8.16
N GLU A 70 3.79 0.32 -8.57
CA GLU A 70 5.15 -0.15 -8.30
C GLU A 70 6.22 0.86 -8.80
N LYS A 71 6.05 1.36 -10.02
CA LYS A 71 6.98 2.36 -10.59
C LYS A 71 7.03 3.65 -9.78
N LYS A 72 5.90 4.08 -9.23
CA LYS A 72 5.76 5.34 -8.47
C LYS A 72 6.14 5.19 -7.00
N ILE A 73 6.02 3.98 -6.45
CA ILE A 73 6.29 3.69 -5.04
C ILE A 73 7.75 3.87 -4.66
N ASN A 74 8.68 3.58 -5.58
CA ASN A 74 10.10 3.81 -5.35
C ASN A 74 10.40 5.28 -5.03
N ASP A 75 9.65 6.22 -5.61
CA ASP A 75 9.73 7.66 -5.34
C ASP A 75 8.94 8.10 -4.08
N CYS A 76 8.31 7.15 -3.39
CA CYS A 76 7.51 7.39 -2.19
C CYS A 76 8.22 6.95 -0.90
N LEU A 77 9.48 6.50 -0.96
CA LEU A 77 10.26 6.23 0.25
C LEU A 77 10.29 7.46 1.16
N GLY A 78 9.98 7.28 2.43
CA GLY A 78 9.88 8.39 3.40
C GLY A 78 8.56 9.15 3.39
N LYS A 79 7.61 8.85 2.49
CA LYS A 79 6.24 9.39 2.54
C LYS A 79 5.35 8.59 3.47
N SER A 80 4.29 9.22 3.96
CA SER A 80 3.23 8.56 4.73
C SER A 80 2.36 7.65 3.86
N TYR A 81 1.67 6.69 4.49
CA TYR A 81 0.72 5.84 3.77
C TYR A 81 -0.46 6.64 3.22
N GLU A 82 -0.90 7.70 3.91
CA GLU A 82 -1.92 8.61 3.39
C GLU A 82 -1.50 9.26 2.07
N GLU A 83 -0.25 9.73 1.97
CA GLU A 83 0.29 10.27 0.72
C GLU A 83 0.35 9.23 -0.39
N ILE A 84 0.73 7.98 -0.06
CA ILE A 84 0.77 6.86 -1.01
C ILE A 84 -0.62 6.54 -1.54
N LEU A 85 -1.62 6.48 -0.67
CA LEU A 85 -3.02 6.25 -1.07
C LEU A 85 -3.56 7.34 -2.01
N ASN A 86 -2.99 8.53 -1.97
CA ASN A 86 -3.37 9.69 -2.78
C ASN A 86 -2.53 9.88 -4.04
N ILE A 87 -1.60 8.97 -4.38
CA ILE A 87 -0.85 9.08 -5.64
C ILE A 87 -1.77 8.93 -6.84
N ASN A 88 -1.48 9.69 -7.89
CA ASN A 88 -2.13 9.48 -9.17
C ASN A 88 -1.55 8.23 -9.82
N ILE A 89 -2.40 7.24 -10.08
CA ILE A 89 -2.18 6.09 -10.94
C ILE A 89 -2.64 6.41 -12.36
#